data_AF-A0A380U0P8-F1
#
_entry.id   AF-A0A380U0P8-F1
#
_cell.length_a   1.000
_cell.length_b   1.000
_cell.length_c   1.000
_cell.angle_alpha   90.00
_cell.angle_beta   90.00
_cell.angle_gamma   90.00
#
_symmetry.space_group_name_H-M   'P 1'
#
loop_
_entity.id
_entity.type
_entity.pdbx_description
1 polymer ?
#
loop_
_entity_poly.entity_id
_entity_poly.type
_entity_poly.pdbx_seq_one_letter_code
_entity_poly.pdbx_strand_id
1 'polypeptide(L)'
;MLAMHPRSLQRKLDEEGTSFEQIRDKLRQQLLLQYLADSKASMSQIASVQGFSEQSALSRACKNWFGVTPRQLKKLRSGLQ
;
A
#
# COMPACT_ATOMS: atom_id res chain seq x y z
N MET A 1 16.49 -13.40 -6.62
CA MET A 1 17.15 -12.44 -5.70
C MET A 1 17.97 -11.46 -6.53
N LEU A 2 18.06 -10.19 -6.13
CA LEU A 2 18.95 -9.22 -6.78
C LEU A 2 20.40 -9.65 -6.53
N ALA A 3 21.27 -9.57 -7.55
CA ALA A 3 22.70 -9.89 -7.46
C ALA A 3 23.50 -8.76 -6.77
N MET A 4 22.99 -8.25 -5.64
CA MET A 4 23.56 -7.12 -4.90
C MET A 4 23.44 -7.36 -3.39
N HIS A 5 24.49 -7.04 -2.65
CA HIS A 5 24.47 -7.11 -1.19
C HIS A 5 23.45 -6.09 -0.61
N PRO A 6 22.67 -6.45 0.43
CA PRO A 6 21.62 -5.58 0.98
C PRO A 6 22.09 -4.15 1.33
N ARG A 7 23.29 -4.02 1.90
CA ARG A 7 23.87 -2.72 2.27
C ARG A 7 24.18 -1.82 1.07
N SER A 8 24.58 -2.43 -0.05
CA SER A 8 24.83 -1.68 -1.30
C SER A 8 23.51 -1.20 -1.92
N LEU A 9 22.46 -2.02 -1.84
CA LEU A 9 21.13 -1.63 -2.28
C LEU A 9 20.59 -0.49 -1.41
N GLN A 10 20.70 -0.61 -0.09
CA GLN A 10 20.26 0.42 0.84
C GLN A 10 20.97 1.75 0.58
N ARG A 11 22.30 1.75 0.44
CA ARG A 11 23.05 2.98 0.13
C ARG A 11 22.60 3.63 -1.17
N LYS A 12 22.38 2.84 -2.23
CA LYS A 12 21.87 3.35 -3.52
C LYS A 12 20.47 3.96 -3.38
N LEU A 13 19.60 3.32 -2.61
CA LEU A 13 18.25 3.85 -2.37
C LEU A 13 18.33 5.16 -1.58
N ASP A 14 19.18 5.22 -0.57
CA ASP A 14 19.41 6.43 0.24
C ASP A 14 20.00 7.57 -0.62
N GLU A 15 20.95 7.26 -1.52
CA GLU A 15 21.51 8.20 -2.51
C GLU A 15 20.42 8.76 -3.45
N GLU A 16 19.38 7.97 -3.75
CA GLU A 16 18.19 8.37 -4.52
C GLU A 16 17.07 8.99 -3.64
N GLY A 17 17.34 9.22 -2.35
CA GLY A 17 16.39 9.84 -1.42
C GLY A 17 15.17 8.98 -1.10
N THR A 18 15.27 7.66 -1.23
CA THR A 18 14.19 6.70 -0.96
C THR A 18 14.66 5.52 -0.12
N SER A 19 13.75 4.71 0.36
CA SER A 19 14.05 3.42 0.98
C SER A 19 13.24 2.29 0.35
N PHE A 20 13.66 1.05 0.60
CA PHE A 20 12.89 -0.11 0.19
C PHE A 20 11.48 -0.08 0.76
N GLU A 21 11.33 0.36 2.01
CA GLU A 21 10.03 0.49 2.67
C GLU A 21 9.15 1.53 1.97
N GLN A 22 9.71 2.68 1.60
CA GLN A 22 8.97 3.71 0.87
C GLN A 22 8.53 3.22 -0.53
N ILE A 23 9.40 2.48 -1.23
CA ILE A 23 9.04 1.89 -2.53
C ILE A 23 7.94 0.86 -2.38
N ARG A 24 8.08 -0.05 -1.41
CA ARG A 24 7.07 -1.07 -1.08
C ARG A 24 5.74 -0.43 -0.73
N ASP A 25 5.76 0.61 0.09
CA ASP A 25 4.56 1.31 0.53
C ASP A 25 3.90 2.05 -0.63
N LYS A 26 4.65 2.72 -1.51
CA LYS A 26 4.13 3.33 -2.76
C LYS A 26 3.41 2.29 -3.62
N LEU A 27 4.02 1.12 -3.83
CA LEU A 27 3.40 0.05 -4.61
C LEU A 27 2.11 -0.46 -3.95
N ARG A 28 2.12 -0.69 -2.63
CA ARG A 28 0.92 -1.09 -1.88
C ARG A 28 -0.18 -0.04 -1.96
N GLN A 29 0.15 1.24 -1.87
CA GLN A 29 -0.79 2.34 -2.03
C GLN A 29 -1.45 2.32 -3.42
N GLN A 30 -0.66 2.16 -4.48
CA GLN A 30 -1.18 2.08 -5.85
C GLN A 30 -2.11 0.89 -6.05
N LEU A 31 -1.71 -0.31 -5.59
CA LEU A 31 -2.55 -1.50 -5.66
C LEU A 31 -3.84 -1.34 -4.86
N LEU A 32 -3.76 -0.72 -3.67
CA LEU A 32 -4.94 -0.49 -2.84
C LEU A 32 -5.96 0.38 -3.58
N LEU A 33 -5.49 1.45 -4.21
CA LEU A 33 -6.35 2.34 -5.00
C LEU A 33 -6.99 1.62 -6.20
N GLN A 34 -6.29 0.70 -6.86
CA GLN A 34 -6.85 -0.13 -7.93
C GLN A 34 -7.94 -1.08 -7.39
N TYR A 35 -7.65 -1.80 -6.30
CA TYR A 35 -8.63 -2.70 -5.70
C TYR A 35 -9.86 -1.99 -5.13
N LEU A 36 -9.72 -0.74 -4.68
CA LEU A 36 -10.85 0.06 -4.22
C LEU A 36 -11.76 0.52 -5.38
N ALA A 37 -11.22 0.59 -6.60
CA ALA A 37 -12.01 0.85 -7.80
C ALA A 37 -12.82 -0.38 -8.25
N ASP A 38 -12.36 -1.59 -7.91
CA ASP A 38 -13.15 -2.80 -8.10
C ASP A 38 -14.23 -2.92 -6.99
N SER A 39 -15.49 -2.73 -7.38
CA SER A 39 -16.61 -2.68 -6.45
C SER A 39 -16.86 -4.00 -5.72
N LYS A 40 -16.40 -5.14 -6.27
CA LYS A 40 -16.70 -6.49 -5.79
C LYS A 40 -15.76 -7.00 -4.69
N ALA A 41 -14.59 -6.39 -4.51
CA ALA A 41 -13.63 -6.82 -3.50
C ALA A 41 -14.05 -6.35 -2.08
N SER A 42 -14.14 -7.29 -1.14
CA SER A 42 -14.29 -6.97 0.28
C SER A 42 -12.97 -6.45 0.87
N MET A 43 -13.05 -5.61 1.91
CA MET A 43 -11.85 -5.07 2.57
C MET A 43 -10.95 -6.17 3.16
N SER A 44 -11.53 -7.31 3.58
CA SER A 44 -10.77 -8.46 4.07
C SER A 44 -9.99 -9.15 2.96
N GLN A 45 -10.60 -9.34 1.79
CA GLN A 45 -9.91 -9.86 0.60
C GLN A 45 -8.78 -8.93 0.15
N ILE A 46 -9.02 -7.62 0.16
CA ILE A 46 -7.98 -6.62 -0.17
C ILE A 46 -6.81 -6.70 0.81
N ALA A 47 -7.08 -6.84 2.11
CA ALA A 47 -6.03 -6.99 3.12
C ALA A 47 -5.19 -8.26 2.86
N SER A 48 -5.86 -9.39 2.62
CA SER A 48 -5.21 -10.67 2.33
C SER A 48 -4.32 -10.62 1.07
N VAL A 49 -4.84 -10.08 -0.04
CA VAL A 49 -4.09 -9.97 -1.30
C VAL A 49 -2.87 -9.05 -1.18
N GLN A 50 -2.93 -8.02 -0.33
CA GLN A 50 -1.77 -7.16 -0.05
C GLN A 50 -0.78 -7.75 0.96
N GLY A 51 -1.06 -8.92 1.52
CA GLY A 51 -0.22 -9.57 2.52
C GLY A 51 -0.31 -8.91 3.90
N PHE A 52 -1.43 -8.26 4.23
CA PHE A 52 -1.73 -7.89 5.61
C PHE A 52 -2.33 -9.10 6.33
N SER A 53 -1.90 -9.32 7.58
CA SER A 53 -2.43 -10.39 8.42
C SER A 53 -3.92 -10.22 8.69
N GLU A 54 -4.38 -8.98 8.86
CA GLU A 54 -5.75 -8.67 9.25
C GLU A 54 -6.24 -7.36 8.60
N GLN A 55 -7.56 -7.20 8.48
CA GLN A 55 -8.18 -5.95 8.02
C GLN A 55 -7.79 -4.73 8.89
N SER A 56 -7.53 -4.96 10.18
CA SER A 56 -7.08 -3.90 11.11
C SER A 56 -5.69 -3.36 10.74
N ALA A 57 -4.79 -4.23 10.25
CA ALA A 57 -3.46 -3.83 9.80
C ALA A 57 -3.54 -3.00 8.51
N LEU A 58 -4.38 -3.39 7.56
CA LEU A 58 -4.68 -2.58 6.38
C LEU A 58 -5.25 -1.22 6.77
N SER A 59 -6.15 -1.18 7.77
CA SER A 59 -6.78 0.06 8.23
C SER A 59 -5.77 1.04 8.83
N ARG A 60 -4.80 0.55 9.61
CA ARG A 60 -3.69 1.35 10.14
C ARG A 60 -2.79 1.87 9.03
N ALA A 61 -2.40 1.00 8.09
CA ALA A 61 -1.57 1.40 6.95
C ALA A 61 -2.26 2.46 6.08
N CYS A 62 -3.55 2.27 5.79
CA CYS A 62 -4.32 3.22 4.99
C CYS A 62 -4.47 4.59 5.70
N LYS A 63 -4.67 4.60 7.02
CA LYS A 63 -4.64 5.85 7.80
C LYS A 63 -3.27 6.54 7.74
N ASN A 64 -2.19 5.78 7.84
CA ASN A 64 -0.83 6.35 7.75
C ASN A 64 -0.53 6.90 6.36
N TRP A 65 -0.98 6.23 5.30
CA TRP A 65 -0.70 6.63 3.92
C TRP A 65 -1.63 7.72 3.38
N PHE A 66 -2.92 7.69 3.74
CA PHE A 66 -3.96 8.53 3.13
C PHE A 66 -4.72 9.39 4.14
N GLY A 67 -4.43 9.29 5.44
CA GLY A 67 -5.14 10.01 6.50
C GLY A 67 -6.54 9.48 6.82
N VAL A 68 -7.03 8.48 6.09
CA VAL A 68 -8.40 7.95 6.20
C VAL A 68 -8.45 6.43 6.21
N THR A 69 -9.57 5.85 6.62
CA THR A 69 -9.77 4.39 6.56
C THR A 69 -10.01 3.94 5.11
N PRO A 70 -9.75 2.65 4.77
CA PRO A 70 -10.00 2.11 3.44
C PRO A 70 -11.46 2.29 2.97
N ARG A 71 -12.41 2.21 3.91
CA ARG A 71 -13.85 2.38 3.63
C ARG A 71 -14.20 3.84 3.32
N GLN A 72 -13.61 4.79 4.04
CA GLN A 72 -13.75 6.22 3.71
C GLN A 72 -13.11 6.53 2.36
N LEU A 73 -11.92 5.98 2.10
CA LEU A 73 -11.24 6.14 0.81
C LEU A 73 -12.08 5.58 -0.34
N LYS A 74 -12.74 4.42 -0.17
CA LYS A 74 -13.69 3.86 -1.15
C LYS A 74 -14.86 4.82 -1.40
N LYS A 75 -15.46 5.37 -0.34
CA LYS A 75 -16.59 6.31 -0.45
C LYS A 75 -16.22 7.61 -1.15
N LEU A 76 -15.04 8.17 -0.84
CA LEU A 76 -14.53 9.39 -1.50
C LEU A 76 -14.34 9.16 -3.01
N ARG A 77 -13.91 7.97 -3.42
CA ARG A 77 -13.72 7.61 -4.83
C ARG A 77 -15.02 7.28 -5.54
N SER A 78 -15.99 6.64 -4.89
CA SER A 78 -17.30 6.36 -5.49
C SER A 78 -18.13 7.62 -5.72
N GLY A 79 -17.86 8.72 -5.01
CA GLY A 79 -18.49 10.02 -5.25
C GLY A 79 -17.83 10.88 -6.35
N LEU A 80 -16.74 10.40 -6.94
CA LEU A 80 -16.04 11.02 -8.07
C LEU A 80 -16.35 10.32 -9.41
N GLN A 81 -17.24 9.33 -9.41
CA GLN A 81 -17.74 8.65 -10.61
C GLN A 81 -19.20 9.03 -10.89
#